data_AF-A0A7V2SYA6-F1
#
_entry.id   AF-A0A7V2SYA6-F1
#
_cell.length_a   1.000
_cell.length_b   1.000
_cell.length_c   1.000
_cell.angle_alpha   90.00
_cell.angle_beta   90.00
_cell.angle_gamma   90.00
#
_symmetry.space_group_name_H-M   'P 1'
#
loop_
_entity.id
_entity.type
_entity.pdbx_description
1 polymer ?
#
loop_
_entity_poly.entity_id
_entity_poly.type
_entity_poly.pdbx_seq_one_letter_code
_entity_poly.pdbx_strand_id
1 'polypeptide(L)'
;MMKKEIFNRHRYIAPILLLCALFFTSPSIAADAPSDALKTFYQHVAKQECVDALILRPDYSLQRCKKVSKVHIHKVTTELSDEANAVLLLELDSFYNNKKSYFFGYVRMSKKKGKWVVVGPFKSKEDYWLDEYVKSYIPGQFKGLSASVKKKKFTPPPAPKIASKKAPQEEDIIADEKIAPPGDSIDADEFIPEEANKKENPTAKSPIVKNNPI
;
A
#
# COMPACT_ATOMS: atom_id res chain seq x y z
N MET A 1 -82.53 8.69 3.72
CA MET A 1 -81.67 9.88 3.91
C MET A 1 -80.41 9.44 4.66
N MET A 2 -79.31 9.19 3.95
CA MET A 2 -78.05 8.74 4.54
C MET A 2 -77.07 9.92 4.64
N LYS A 3 -76.60 10.17 5.87
CA LYS A 3 -75.59 11.19 6.18
C LYS A 3 -74.21 10.72 5.70
N LYS A 4 -73.56 11.58 4.90
CA LYS A 4 -72.15 11.44 4.50
C LYS A 4 -71.25 11.76 5.70
N GLU A 5 -70.44 10.81 6.13
CA GLU A 5 -69.24 11.11 6.93
C GLU A 5 -68.03 11.20 6.00
N ILE A 6 -67.45 12.39 5.91
CA ILE A 6 -66.30 12.69 5.08
C ILE A 6 -65.03 12.50 5.92
N PHE A 7 -64.38 11.36 5.64
CA PHE A 7 -62.94 11.10 5.59
C PHE A 7 -62.01 12.23 6.09
N ASN A 8 -61.53 12.10 7.33
CA ASN A 8 -60.46 12.93 7.89
C ASN A 8 -59.37 12.02 8.49
N ARG A 9 -58.48 11.48 7.64
CA ARG A 9 -57.42 10.53 8.07
C ARG A 9 -56.05 10.67 7.39
N HIS A 10 -55.74 11.80 6.74
CA HIS A 10 -54.43 11.97 6.05
C HIS A 10 -53.76 13.32 6.34
N ARG A 11 -53.41 13.59 7.60
CA ARG A 11 -52.57 14.77 7.94
C ARG A 11 -51.46 14.53 8.97
N TYR A 12 -51.01 13.28 9.17
CA TYR A 12 -49.92 12.99 10.13
C TYR A 12 -48.93 11.90 9.66
N ILE A 13 -48.58 11.85 8.37
CA ILE A 13 -47.48 10.98 7.87
C ILE A 13 -46.52 11.82 7.01
N ALA A 14 -45.93 12.86 7.59
CA ALA A 14 -44.76 13.56 7.04
C ALA A 14 -44.27 14.53 8.12
N PRO A 15 -43.43 14.09 9.07
CA PRO A 15 -42.01 14.44 8.95
C PRO A 15 -41.08 13.48 9.76
N ILE A 16 -40.82 12.26 9.29
CA ILE A 16 -39.77 11.38 9.90
C ILE A 16 -38.90 10.75 8.81
N LEU A 17 -38.61 11.51 7.75
CA LEU A 17 -37.75 11.06 6.64
C LEU A 17 -36.74 12.13 6.19
N LEU A 18 -36.47 13.13 7.05
CA LEU A 18 -35.52 14.21 6.77
C LEU A 18 -34.42 14.38 7.83
N LEU A 19 -34.27 13.45 8.79
CA LEU A 19 -33.20 13.52 9.81
C LEU A 19 -32.03 12.54 9.59
N CYS A 20 -32.15 11.55 8.71
CA CYS A 20 -31.05 10.61 8.42
C CYS A 20 -30.12 11.07 7.28
N ALA A 21 -30.40 12.19 6.61
CA ALA A 21 -29.58 12.66 5.49
C ALA A 21 -28.35 13.51 5.89
N LEU A 22 -28.20 13.83 7.18
CA LEU A 22 -27.12 14.73 7.65
C LEU A 22 -25.89 14.02 8.22
N PHE A 23 -25.82 12.69 8.21
CA PHE A 23 -24.70 11.93 8.78
C PHE A 23 -23.81 11.21 7.76
N PHE A 24 -24.01 11.38 6.45
CA PHE A 24 -23.17 10.74 5.42
C PHE A 24 -22.01 11.59 4.89
N THR A 25 -21.78 12.79 5.44
CA THR A 25 -20.50 13.48 5.19
C THR A 25 -19.47 12.92 6.18
N SER A 26 -19.05 11.68 5.98
CA SER A 26 -17.84 11.17 6.60
C SER A 26 -16.74 12.19 6.31
N PRO A 27 -16.01 12.71 7.32
CA PRO A 27 -14.87 13.56 7.06
C PRO A 27 -13.96 12.74 6.14
N SER A 28 -13.91 13.14 4.87
CA SER A 28 -12.96 12.59 3.93
C SER A 28 -11.63 13.09 4.45
N ILE A 29 -10.98 12.28 5.30
CA ILE A 29 -9.56 12.40 5.62
C ILE A 29 -8.85 12.08 4.31
N ALA A 30 -8.93 13.03 3.37
CA ALA A 30 -8.09 13.04 2.20
C ALA A 30 -6.68 13.22 2.78
N ALA A 31 -5.79 12.28 2.46
CA ALA A 31 -4.39 12.46 2.78
C ALA A 31 -3.91 13.74 2.07
N ASP A 32 -3.75 14.82 2.84
CA ASP A 32 -3.39 16.13 2.28
C ASP A 32 -1.98 16.11 1.69
N ALA A 33 -1.09 15.31 2.29
CA ALA A 33 0.27 15.11 1.83
C ALA A 33 0.42 13.87 0.92
N PRO A 34 1.24 13.95 -0.15
CA PRO A 34 1.49 12.80 -1.04
C PRO A 34 2.14 11.61 -0.32
N SER A 35 2.98 11.86 0.70
CA SER A 35 3.60 10.81 1.52
C SER A 35 2.57 9.98 2.27
N ASP A 36 1.49 10.61 2.74
CA ASP A 36 0.47 9.93 3.53
C ASP A 36 -0.41 9.07 2.62
N ALA A 37 -0.75 9.56 1.42
CA ALA A 37 -1.43 8.73 0.42
C ALA A 37 -0.63 7.48 0.04
N LEU A 38 0.70 7.60 -0.10
CA LEU A 38 1.58 6.45 -0.37
C LEU A 38 1.62 5.46 0.80
N LYS A 39 1.68 5.96 2.05
CA LYS A 39 1.60 5.09 3.24
C LYS A 39 0.24 4.38 3.32
N THR A 40 -0.86 5.09 3.06
CA THR A 40 -2.22 4.52 3.03
C THR A 40 -2.34 3.45 1.95
N PHE A 41 -1.76 3.66 0.76
CA PHE A 41 -1.70 2.60 -0.27
C PHE A 41 -1.05 1.32 0.27
N TYR A 42 0.09 1.42 0.93
CA TYR A 42 0.77 0.25 1.49
C TYR A 42 0.08 -0.35 2.71
N GLN A 43 -0.66 0.45 3.48
CA GLN A 43 -1.52 -0.06 4.55
C GLN A 43 -2.64 -0.94 3.97
N HIS A 44 -3.32 -0.49 2.91
CA HIS A 44 -4.33 -1.29 2.21
C HIS A 44 -3.71 -2.57 1.64
N VAL A 45 -2.52 -2.49 1.03
CA VAL A 45 -1.80 -3.68 0.53
C VAL A 45 -1.48 -4.66 1.68
N ALA A 46 -0.99 -4.17 2.81
CA ALA A 46 -0.66 -5.03 3.96
C ALA A 46 -1.90 -5.69 4.59
N LYS A 47 -3.06 -5.02 4.53
CA LYS A 47 -4.36 -5.56 4.97
C LYS A 47 -5.09 -6.38 3.88
N GLN A 48 -4.50 -6.51 2.70
CA GLN A 48 -5.12 -7.14 1.52
C GLN A 48 -6.45 -6.50 1.08
N GLU A 49 -6.66 -5.22 1.39
CA GLU A 49 -7.77 -4.38 0.93
C GLU A 49 -7.52 -3.94 -0.52
N CYS A 50 -7.49 -4.91 -1.44
CA CYS A 50 -6.95 -4.70 -2.78
C CYS A 50 -7.74 -3.70 -3.63
N VAL A 51 -9.05 -3.57 -3.41
CA VAL A 51 -9.88 -2.60 -4.13
C VAL A 51 -9.47 -1.17 -3.77
N ASP A 52 -9.29 -0.88 -2.48
CA ASP A 52 -8.87 0.44 -2.01
C ASP A 52 -7.43 0.76 -2.43
N ALA A 53 -6.55 -0.23 -2.40
CA ALA A 53 -5.18 -0.09 -2.93
C ALA A 53 -5.17 0.28 -4.42
N LEU A 54 -6.08 -0.30 -5.23
CA LEU A 54 -6.21 -0.01 -6.66
C LEU A 54 -6.72 1.42 -6.93
N ILE A 55 -7.54 1.98 -6.04
CA ILE A 55 -7.96 3.39 -6.15
C ILE A 55 -6.75 4.33 -6.05
N LEU A 56 -5.80 4.01 -5.16
CA LEU A 56 -4.59 4.80 -4.96
C LEU A 56 -3.49 4.50 -5.99
N ARG A 57 -3.47 3.30 -6.58
CA ARG A 57 -2.54 2.91 -7.64
C ARG A 57 -3.24 2.05 -8.70
N PRO A 58 -3.88 2.67 -9.71
CA PRO A 58 -4.67 1.93 -10.70
C PRO A 58 -3.88 0.89 -11.51
N ASP A 59 -2.59 1.12 -11.74
CA ASP A 59 -1.72 0.20 -12.49
C ASP A 59 -1.21 -0.99 -11.64
N TYR A 60 -1.57 -1.05 -10.35
CA TYR A 60 -1.24 -2.18 -9.50
C TYR A 60 -2.11 -3.39 -9.87
N SER A 61 -1.60 -4.61 -9.73
CA SER A 61 -2.41 -5.80 -10.03
C SER A 61 -3.02 -6.39 -8.77
N LEU A 62 -4.27 -6.83 -8.87
CA LEU A 62 -4.97 -7.51 -7.78
C LEU A 62 -4.25 -8.80 -7.35
N GLN A 63 -3.65 -9.52 -8.30
CA GLN A 63 -2.83 -10.70 -8.00
C GLN A 63 -1.59 -10.34 -7.17
N ARG A 64 -0.93 -9.21 -7.46
CA ARG A 64 0.25 -8.79 -6.70
C ARG A 64 -0.14 -8.37 -5.28
N CYS A 65 -1.24 -7.65 -5.13
CA CYS A 65 -1.80 -7.29 -3.83
C CYS A 65 -2.02 -8.51 -2.93
N LYS A 66 -2.74 -9.53 -3.44
CA LYS A 66 -3.06 -10.75 -2.68
C LYS A 66 -1.84 -11.58 -2.26
N LYS A 67 -0.72 -11.44 -2.98
CA LYS A 67 0.53 -12.17 -2.69
C LYS A 67 1.38 -11.48 -1.61
N VAL A 68 1.10 -10.22 -1.30
CA VAL A 68 1.83 -9.51 -0.23
C VAL A 68 1.29 -9.97 1.11
N SER A 69 2.17 -10.49 1.97
CA SER A 69 1.84 -10.88 3.34
C SER A 69 2.19 -9.80 4.35
N LYS A 70 3.24 -9.01 4.07
CA LYS A 70 3.71 -7.96 4.97
C LYS A 70 4.40 -6.84 4.18
N VAL A 71 4.27 -5.61 4.68
CA VAL A 71 5.01 -4.45 4.21
C VAL A 71 5.60 -3.74 5.42
N HIS A 72 6.84 -3.28 5.30
CA HIS A 72 7.49 -2.43 6.28
C HIS A 72 8.14 -1.24 5.57
N ILE A 73 7.61 -0.04 5.82
CA ILE A 73 8.14 1.20 5.25
C ILE A 73 9.19 1.74 6.21
N HIS A 74 10.44 1.79 5.76
CA HIS A 74 11.55 2.37 6.52
C HIS A 74 11.54 3.89 6.41
N LYS A 75 11.36 4.41 5.19
CA LYS A 75 11.44 5.84 4.92
C LYS A 75 10.54 6.25 3.74
N VAL A 76 9.90 7.40 3.90
CA VAL A 76 9.24 8.14 2.80
C VAL A 76 9.67 9.59 2.92
N THR A 77 10.29 10.13 1.88
CA THR A 77 10.71 11.53 1.83
C THR A 77 10.18 12.17 0.56
N THR A 78 9.58 13.34 0.68
CA THR A 78 9.16 14.13 -0.48
C THR A 78 10.38 14.86 -1.02
N GLU A 79 10.88 14.42 -2.17
CA GLU A 79 12.02 15.04 -2.85
C GLU A 79 11.55 16.25 -3.67
N LEU A 80 10.36 16.14 -4.26
CA LEU A 80 9.78 17.18 -5.09
C LEU A 80 8.26 17.18 -4.95
N SER A 81 7.64 18.35 -4.88
CA SER A 81 6.18 18.47 -4.88
C SER A 81 5.75 19.82 -5.43
N ASP A 82 4.70 19.81 -6.23
CA ASP A 82 3.90 20.97 -6.61
C ASP A 82 2.41 20.68 -6.31
N GLU A 83 1.49 21.50 -6.86
CA GLU A 83 0.05 21.35 -6.63
C GLU A 83 -0.56 20.08 -7.25
N ALA A 84 0.07 19.51 -8.27
CA ALA A 84 -0.47 18.44 -9.11
C ALA A 84 0.39 17.16 -9.13
N ASN A 85 1.68 17.24 -8.79
CA ASN A 85 2.64 16.14 -8.85
C ASN A 85 3.56 16.16 -7.64
N ALA A 86 4.03 14.98 -7.28
CA ALA A 86 5.14 14.83 -6.35
C ALA A 86 6.04 13.68 -6.77
N VAL A 87 7.31 13.75 -6.37
CA VAL A 87 8.27 12.66 -6.42
C VAL A 87 8.69 12.36 -4.99
N LEU A 88 8.49 11.12 -4.59
CA LEU A 88 8.83 10.61 -3.27
C LEU A 88 10.02 9.66 -3.40
N LEU A 89 10.98 9.75 -2.50
CA LEU A 89 11.96 8.72 -2.24
C LEU A 89 11.39 7.74 -1.21
N LEU A 90 11.31 6.47 -1.58
CA LEU A 90 10.70 5.40 -0.81
C LEU A 90 11.74 4.32 -0.50
N GLU A 91 11.80 3.90 0.75
CA GLU A 91 12.58 2.76 1.24
C GLU A 91 11.64 1.81 1.98
N LEU A 92 11.51 0.57 1.49
CA LEU A 92 10.63 -0.43 2.11
C LEU A 92 11.10 -1.85 1.91
N ASP A 93 10.63 -2.71 2.81
CA ASP A 93 10.60 -4.15 2.66
C ASP A 93 9.18 -4.63 2.38
N SER A 94 9.05 -5.54 1.43
CA SER A 94 7.80 -6.24 1.12
C SER A 94 8.01 -7.74 1.15
N PHE A 95 7.04 -8.48 1.65
CA PHE A 95 7.12 -9.93 1.78
C PHE A 95 6.09 -10.58 0.88
N TYR A 96 6.54 -11.45 -0.03
CA TYR A 96 5.69 -12.22 -0.94
C TYR A 96 5.93 -13.70 -0.70
N ASN A 97 4.92 -14.45 -0.25
CA ASN A 97 5.08 -15.88 0.09
C ASN A 97 6.32 -16.13 0.99
N ASN A 98 6.48 -15.32 2.04
CA ASN A 98 7.62 -15.31 2.97
C ASN A 98 8.99 -14.93 2.37
N LYS A 99 9.06 -14.58 1.08
CA LYS A 99 10.28 -14.02 0.48
C LYS A 99 10.31 -12.51 0.66
N LYS A 100 11.36 -12.02 1.31
CA LYS A 100 11.63 -10.59 1.49
C LYS A 100 12.12 -9.98 0.17
N SER A 101 11.56 -8.84 -0.20
CA SER A 101 11.96 -8.01 -1.34
C SER A 101 12.12 -6.58 -0.84
N TYR A 102 13.34 -6.06 -0.94
CA TYR A 102 13.70 -4.69 -0.62
C TYR A 102 13.50 -3.79 -1.84
N PHE A 103 13.05 -2.56 -1.62
CA PHE A 103 12.97 -1.52 -2.63
C PHE A 103 13.46 -0.19 -2.06
N PHE A 104 14.35 0.46 -2.79
CA PHE A 104 14.78 1.83 -2.52
C PHE A 104 14.79 2.64 -3.81
N GLY A 105 13.94 3.65 -3.91
CA GLY A 105 13.78 4.35 -5.17
C GLY A 105 12.70 5.40 -5.22
N TYR A 106 12.52 5.97 -6.41
CA TYR A 106 11.60 7.06 -6.64
C TYR A 106 10.22 6.57 -7.06
N VAL A 107 9.21 7.27 -6.53
CA VAL A 107 7.80 7.04 -6.80
C VAL A 107 7.17 8.37 -7.21
N ARG A 108 6.55 8.38 -8.39
CA ARG A 108 5.75 9.51 -8.86
C ARG A 108 4.33 9.42 -8.31
N MET A 109 3.87 10.55 -7.79
CA MET A 109 2.51 10.80 -7.36
C MET A 109 1.89 11.88 -8.25
N SER A 110 0.58 11.80 -8.48
CA SER A 110 -0.19 12.84 -9.16
C SER A 110 -1.52 13.06 -8.46
N LYS A 111 -1.96 14.32 -8.38
CA LYS A 111 -3.24 14.70 -7.77
C LYS A 111 -4.35 14.56 -8.80
N LYS A 112 -5.22 13.56 -8.64
CA LYS A 112 -6.40 13.31 -9.49
C LYS A 112 -7.67 13.51 -8.68
N LYS A 113 -8.56 14.40 -9.14
CA LYS A 113 -9.83 14.73 -8.44
C LYS A 113 -9.61 15.10 -6.96
N GLY A 114 -8.57 15.88 -6.69
CA GLY A 114 -8.19 16.31 -5.33
C GLY A 114 -7.47 15.27 -4.48
N LYS A 115 -7.30 14.02 -4.95
CA LYS A 115 -6.64 12.95 -4.23
C LYS A 115 -5.28 12.61 -4.83
N TRP A 116 -4.28 12.40 -4.00
CA TRP A 116 -2.97 11.91 -4.42
C TRP A 116 -3.05 10.43 -4.80
N VAL A 117 -2.60 10.10 -6.01
CA VAL A 117 -2.51 8.72 -6.51
C VAL A 117 -1.10 8.43 -7.03
N VAL A 118 -0.67 7.19 -6.86
CA VAL A 118 0.58 6.68 -7.39
C VAL A 118 0.43 6.46 -8.90
N VAL A 119 1.35 6.99 -9.69
CA VAL A 119 1.31 6.88 -11.15
C VAL A 119 2.66 6.44 -11.72
N GLY A 120 2.62 5.63 -12.76
CA GLY A 120 3.82 5.23 -13.49
C GLY A 120 4.70 4.21 -12.76
N PRO A 121 5.88 3.92 -13.34
CA PRO A 121 6.78 2.90 -12.82
C PRO A 121 7.56 3.40 -11.60
N PHE A 122 7.91 2.43 -10.75
CA PHE A 122 8.86 2.65 -9.67
C PHE A 122 10.25 2.45 -10.24
N LYS A 123 11.20 3.31 -9.86
CA LYS A 123 12.58 3.22 -10.32
C LYS A 123 13.53 3.20 -9.14
N SER A 124 14.47 2.27 -9.18
CA SER A 124 15.52 2.17 -8.16
C SER A 124 16.34 3.45 -8.14
N LYS A 125 16.79 3.86 -6.95
CA LYS A 125 17.66 5.04 -6.81
C LYS A 125 19.02 4.81 -7.44
N GLU A 126 19.47 3.56 -7.49
CA GLU A 126 20.75 3.14 -8.05
C GLU A 126 20.79 3.32 -9.58
N ASP A 127 19.64 3.18 -10.24
CA ASP A 127 19.53 3.21 -11.70
C ASP A 127 19.19 4.60 -12.25
N TYR A 128 18.66 5.50 -11.41
CA TYR A 128 18.17 6.82 -11.85
C TYR A 128 18.54 7.89 -10.82
N TRP A 129 19.15 8.98 -11.25
CA TRP A 129 19.24 10.18 -10.43
C TRP A 129 17.89 10.91 -10.40
N LEU A 130 17.63 11.71 -9.35
CA LEU A 130 16.37 12.45 -9.22
C LEU A 130 16.06 13.30 -10.47
N ASP A 131 17.06 14.02 -10.99
CA ASP A 131 16.91 14.87 -12.18
C ASP A 131 16.56 14.05 -13.44
N GLU A 132 17.20 12.89 -13.61
CA GLU A 132 16.94 11.97 -14.73
C GLU A 132 15.54 11.36 -14.64
N TYR A 133 15.13 11.00 -13.41
CA TYR A 133 13.80 10.50 -13.13
C TYR A 133 12.73 11.56 -13.47
N VAL A 134 12.90 12.79 -12.96
CA VAL A 134 11.98 13.91 -13.22
C VAL A 134 11.89 14.21 -14.72
N LYS A 135 13.03 14.28 -15.42
CA LYS A 135 13.08 14.52 -16.87
C LYS A 135 12.35 13.43 -17.67
N SER A 136 12.50 12.18 -17.26
CA SER A 136 11.93 11.03 -17.98
C SER A 136 10.43 10.85 -17.73
N TYR A 137 9.98 11.10 -16.49
CA TYR A 137 8.63 10.72 -16.06
C TYR A 137 7.71 11.90 -15.79
N ILE A 138 8.21 13.14 -15.75
CA ILE A 138 7.41 14.35 -15.51
C ILE A 138 7.79 15.45 -16.52
N PRO A 139 7.59 15.22 -17.83
CA PRO A 139 8.00 16.18 -18.85
C PRO A 139 7.18 17.47 -18.75
N GLY A 140 7.89 18.60 -18.70
CA GLY A 140 7.32 19.93 -18.93
C GLY A 140 6.59 20.61 -17.77
N GLN A 141 6.41 19.96 -16.61
CA GLN A 141 5.66 20.55 -15.48
C GLN A 141 6.51 21.26 -14.44
N PHE A 142 7.81 20.92 -14.34
CA PHE A 142 8.74 21.60 -13.44
C PHE A 142 9.57 22.67 -14.18
N LYS A 143 8.89 23.62 -14.83
CA LYS A 143 9.54 24.82 -15.37
C LYS A 143 9.98 25.74 -14.22
N GLY A 144 11.11 25.43 -13.58
CA GLY A 144 11.68 26.29 -12.52
C GLY A 144 12.64 25.63 -11.54
N LEU A 145 12.66 24.29 -11.46
CA LEU A 145 13.53 23.60 -10.49
C LEU A 145 14.98 23.46 -10.94
N SER A 146 15.29 23.80 -12.20
CA SER A 146 16.65 23.71 -12.75
C SER A 146 17.64 24.73 -12.20
N ALA A 147 17.26 25.67 -11.32
CA ALA A 147 18.10 26.85 -11.05
C ALA A 147 18.42 27.18 -9.57
N SER A 148 17.99 26.39 -8.57
CA SER A 148 18.25 26.74 -7.16
C SER A 148 18.72 25.62 -6.24
N VAL A 149 19.13 24.48 -6.80
CA VAL A 149 20.19 23.71 -6.12
C VAL A 149 21.45 24.55 -6.24
N LYS A 150 21.62 25.52 -5.33
CA LYS A 150 22.94 26.07 -5.01
C LYS A 150 23.82 24.84 -4.87
N LYS A 151 24.72 24.60 -5.82
CA LYS A 151 25.81 23.65 -5.69
C LYS A 151 26.56 24.10 -4.43
N LYS A 152 26.10 23.64 -3.26
CA LYS A 152 26.91 23.64 -2.05
C LYS A 152 28.10 22.84 -2.48
N LYS A 153 29.22 23.56 -2.69
CA LYS A 153 30.51 23.00 -3.07
C LYS A 153 30.69 21.82 -2.13
N PHE A 154 30.54 20.61 -2.66
CA PHE A 154 30.72 19.40 -1.89
C PHE A 154 32.23 19.36 -1.62
N THR A 155 32.64 19.98 -0.53
CA THR A 155 33.89 19.63 0.11
C THR A 155 33.72 18.17 0.46
N PRO A 156 34.48 17.25 -0.18
CA PRO A 156 34.45 15.87 0.23
C PRO A 156 34.66 15.85 1.74
N PRO A 157 33.93 15.02 2.48
CA PRO A 157 34.19 14.87 3.91
C PRO A 157 35.69 14.66 4.07
N PRO A 158 36.36 15.41 4.98
CA PRO A 158 37.78 15.24 5.20
C PRO A 158 38.02 13.75 5.39
N ALA A 159 38.92 13.18 4.57
CA ALA A 159 39.23 11.77 4.62
C ALA A 159 39.36 11.36 6.09
N PRO A 160 38.63 10.32 6.55
CA PRO A 160 38.73 9.90 7.93
C PRO A 160 40.21 9.69 8.20
N LYS A 161 40.76 10.48 9.13
CA LYS A 161 42.11 10.26 9.64
C LYS A 161 42.03 8.90 10.31
N ILE A 162 42.36 7.85 9.57
CA ILE A 162 42.55 6.51 10.09
C ILE A 162 43.72 6.68 11.04
N ALA A 163 43.41 6.90 12.32
CA ALA A 163 44.36 6.68 13.37
C ALA A 163 44.78 5.23 13.19
N SER A 164 46.02 5.04 12.75
CA SER A 164 46.66 3.75 12.57
C SER A 164 46.70 3.08 13.94
N LYS A 165 45.61 2.40 14.28
CA LYS A 165 45.47 1.62 15.48
C LYS A 165 46.20 0.32 15.19
N LYS A 166 47.40 0.23 15.76
CA LYS A 166 48.26 -0.95 15.87
C LYS A 166 47.42 -2.23 15.86
N ALA A 167 47.72 -3.11 14.92
CA ALA A 167 47.07 -4.40 14.74
C ALA A 167 46.98 -5.14 16.09
N PRO A 168 45.78 -5.57 16.52
CA PRO A 168 45.63 -6.60 17.54
C PRO A 168 46.28 -7.87 16.99
N GLN A 169 47.14 -8.47 17.80
CA GLN A 169 47.72 -9.76 17.50
C GLN A 169 46.62 -10.82 17.45
N GLU A 170 46.80 -11.74 16.53
CA GLU A 170 46.05 -12.97 16.33
C GLU A 170 46.19 -13.84 17.60
N GLU A 171 45.18 -13.78 18.48
CA GLU A 171 45.00 -14.76 19.54
C GLU A 171 44.18 -15.92 18.99
N ASP A 172 44.79 -17.11 19.01
CA ASP A 172 44.19 -18.39 18.69
C ASP A 172 42.86 -18.58 19.44
N ILE A 173 41.75 -18.52 18.72
CA ILE A 173 40.45 -18.95 19.23
C ILE A 173 40.33 -20.45 18.96
N ILE A 174 40.55 -21.21 20.03
CA ILE A 174 40.22 -22.62 20.15
C ILE A 174 38.75 -22.82 19.76
N ALA A 175 38.51 -23.79 18.88
CA ALA A 175 37.18 -24.22 18.48
C ALA A 175 36.46 -24.83 19.68
N ASP A 176 35.62 -24.03 20.35
CA ASP A 176 34.65 -24.53 21.31
C ASP A 176 33.39 -24.99 20.55
N GLU A 177 33.29 -26.30 20.44
CA GLU A 177 32.14 -27.07 20.00
C GLU A 177 30.94 -26.75 20.89
N LYS A 178 30.09 -25.81 20.45
CA LYS A 178 28.84 -25.52 21.15
C LYS A 178 27.80 -26.59 20.81
N ILE A 179 27.82 -27.62 21.65
CA ILE A 179 26.80 -28.65 21.83
C ILE A 179 25.42 -27.98 21.84
N ALA A 180 24.54 -28.40 20.92
CA ALA A 180 23.13 -28.03 20.96
C ALA A 180 22.48 -28.65 22.21
N PRO A 181 21.68 -27.90 22.99
CA PRO A 181 20.93 -28.50 24.09
C PRO A 181 19.97 -29.56 23.54
N PRO A 182 19.79 -30.71 24.21
CA PRO A 182 18.68 -31.61 23.91
C PRO A 182 17.38 -30.85 24.23
N GLY A 183 16.71 -30.38 23.18
CA GLY A 183 15.36 -29.87 23.29
C GLY A 183 14.42 -31.06 23.47
N ASP A 184 13.75 -31.11 24.62
CA ASP A 184 12.70 -32.07 24.92
C ASP A 184 11.69 -32.14 23.77
N SER A 185 11.58 -33.34 23.21
CA SER A 185 10.49 -33.74 22.32
C SER A 185 9.22 -33.74 23.15
N ILE A 186 8.43 -32.66 23.06
CA ILE A 186 7.05 -32.70 23.53
C ILE A 186 6.29 -33.43 22.44
N ASP A 187 5.91 -34.67 22.72
CA ASP A 187 4.99 -35.44 21.90
C ASP A 187 3.72 -34.60 21.71
N ALA A 188 3.54 -34.11 20.48
CA ALA A 188 2.29 -33.52 20.06
C ALA A 188 1.31 -34.67 19.92
N ASP A 189 0.55 -34.89 20.98
CA ASP A 189 -0.61 -35.77 20.97
C ASP A 189 -1.46 -35.49 19.74
N GLU A 190 -1.63 -36.57 19.03
CA GLU A 190 -2.43 -36.81 17.84
C GLU A 190 -3.88 -36.39 18.09
N PHE A 191 -4.18 -35.11 17.86
CA PHE A 191 -5.57 -34.66 17.75
C PHE A 191 -6.08 -35.04 16.36
N ILE A 192 -6.68 -36.22 16.26
CA ILE A 192 -7.57 -36.61 15.16
C ILE A 192 -8.93 -35.96 15.45
N PRO A 193 -9.34 -34.88 14.74
CA PRO A 193 -10.75 -34.56 14.66
C PRO A 193 -11.42 -35.64 13.79
N GLU A 194 -12.14 -36.50 14.49
CA GLU A 194 -13.06 -37.49 14.00
C GLU A 194 -13.98 -36.91 12.92
N GLU A 195 -14.11 -37.68 11.83
CA GLU A 195 -15.04 -37.44 10.74
C GLU A 195 -16.47 -37.17 11.25
N ALA A 196 -17.10 -36.11 10.73
CA ALA A 196 -18.55 -36.07 10.68
C ALA A 196 -19.06 -35.37 9.42
N ASN A 197 -19.51 -36.22 8.49
CA ASN A 197 -20.65 -36.02 7.60
C ASN A 197 -20.54 -35.00 6.44
N LYS A 198 -20.19 -35.55 5.27
CA LYS A 198 -21.17 -35.92 4.23
C LYS A 198 -22.38 -34.97 4.09
N LYS A 199 -22.36 -34.15 3.04
CA LYS A 199 -23.46 -34.10 2.04
C LYS A 199 -23.01 -33.38 0.77
N GLU A 200 -22.82 -34.19 -0.26
CA GLU A 200 -22.98 -33.79 -1.65
C GLU A 200 -24.29 -33.01 -1.83
N ASN A 201 -24.24 -31.94 -2.62
CA ASN A 201 -25.41 -31.49 -3.36
C ASN A 201 -24.94 -30.82 -4.67
N PRO A 202 -25.72 -30.91 -5.75
CA PRO A 202 -25.20 -31.25 -7.05
C PRO A 202 -25.14 -30.01 -7.95
N THR A 203 -24.25 -30.11 -8.92
CA THR A 203 -24.31 -29.55 -10.27
C THR A 203 -25.61 -28.81 -10.62
N ALA A 204 -25.60 -27.48 -10.51
CA ALA A 204 -26.59 -26.64 -11.15
C ALA A 204 -26.37 -26.69 -12.68
N LYS A 205 -27.30 -27.31 -13.39
CA LYS A 205 -27.41 -27.22 -14.86
C LYS A 205 -27.71 -25.78 -15.26
N SER A 206 -26.83 -25.16 -16.04
CA SER A 206 -27.15 -23.95 -16.79
C SER A 206 -28.26 -24.24 -17.82
N PRO A 207 -29.30 -23.40 -17.93
CA PRO A 207 -30.24 -23.48 -19.04
C PRO A 207 -29.59 -22.98 -20.33
N ILE A 208 -29.72 -23.80 -21.37
CA ILE A 208 -29.37 -23.47 -22.75
C ILE A 208 -30.37 -22.41 -23.23
N VAL A 209 -29.89 -21.18 -23.46
CA VAL A 209 -30.65 -20.15 -24.16
C VAL A 209 -30.56 -20.45 -25.66
N LYS A 210 -31.68 -20.89 -26.24
CA LYS A 210 -31.85 -20.96 -27.70
C LYS A 210 -32.18 -19.55 -28.20
N ASN A 211 -31.26 -18.94 -28.94
CA ASN A 211 -31.55 -17.76 -29.73
C ASN A 211 -32.35 -18.19 -30.97
N ASN A 212 -33.57 -17.68 -31.12
CA ASN A 212 -34.28 -17.68 -32.40
C ASN A 212 -33.80 -16.50 -33.24
N PRO A 213 -33.59 -16.67 -34.55
CA PRO A 213 -33.39 -15.56 -35.48
C PRO A 213 -34.74 -14.93 -35.85
N ILE A 214 -34.76 -13.59 -35.92
CA ILE A 214 -35.66 -12.81 -36.80
C ILE A 214 -34.75 -11.95 -37.66
#